data_AF-A0A6N6VTL3-F1
#
_entry.id   AF-A0A6N6VTL3-F1
#
_cell.length_a   1.000
_cell.length_b   1.000
_cell.length_c   1.000
_cell.angle_alpha   90.00
_cell.angle_beta   90.00
_cell.angle_gamma   90.00
#
_symmetry.space_group_name_H-M   'P 1'
#
loop_
_entity.id
_entity.type
_entity.pdbx_description
1 polymer ?
#
loop_
_entity_poly.entity_id
_entity_poly.type
_entity_poly.pdbx_seq_one_letter_code
_entity_poly.pdbx_strand_id
1 'polypeptide(L)'
;MSVLFSEYLIEKKMLSMEQVLEIFIEQLEIIPSTAELIYEFNLLPKNDLLKILMKQQFEGLDFHTSAKSLGLWNSEVSDSVVKKLKEVYKPFTEILIQKEYLTLENLSSAIISFTEQNIQESHTPKPVIENVHKINKEMLFEYLDCFENIISVKIRSFIAKIKNSEITQDNFMNEIKNIKSEFIALQAAANFVNAKYSEKISILVSNYIENIISLKNEFNINKTKEIIERAFNSLEGYFQSLKLNETEELKGLNSQIVYEELKDFVEKC
;
A
#
# COMPACT_ATOMS: atom_id res chain seq x y z
N MET A 1 14.65 -13.14 4.55
CA MET A 1 14.01 -12.43 5.69
C MET A 1 13.60 -11.10 5.12
N SER A 2 12.36 -10.63 5.32
CA SER A 2 11.99 -9.28 4.90
C SER A 2 12.67 -8.31 5.86
N VAL A 3 13.69 -7.61 5.38
CA VAL A 3 14.38 -6.56 6.16
C VAL A 3 13.42 -5.37 6.24
N LEU A 4 13.17 -4.83 7.43
CA LEU A 4 12.37 -3.61 7.57
C LEU A 4 13.12 -2.41 6.98
N PHE A 5 12.39 -1.41 6.47
CA PHE A 5 13.05 -0.22 5.91
C PHE A 5 13.92 0.51 6.96
N SER A 6 13.50 0.52 8.23
CA SER A 6 14.30 1.05 9.34
C SER A 6 15.60 0.28 9.55
N GLU A 7 15.58 -1.04 9.41
CA GLU A 7 16.76 -1.89 9.50
C GLU A 7 17.70 -1.62 8.32
N TYR A 8 17.16 -1.48 7.11
CA TYR A 8 17.92 -1.07 5.94
C TYR A 8 18.63 0.28 6.15
N LEU A 9 17.94 1.28 6.71
CA LEU A 9 18.54 2.59 6.98
C LEU A 9 19.70 2.49 8.00
N ILE A 10 19.60 1.59 8.97
CA ILE A 10 20.68 1.30 9.92
C ILE A 10 21.85 0.60 9.20
N GLU A 11 21.56 -0.42 8.39
CA GLU A 11 22.58 -1.17 7.64
C GLU A 11 23.37 -0.28 6.67
N LYS A 12 22.68 0.66 6.02
CA LYS A 12 23.32 1.67 5.14
C LYS A 12 23.98 2.81 5.91
N LYS A 13 23.99 2.76 7.25
CA LYS A 13 24.52 3.81 8.13
C LYS A 13 23.90 5.18 7.88
N MET A 14 22.68 5.20 7.35
CA MET A 14 21.90 6.41 7.14
C MET A 14 21.27 6.88 8.46
N LEU A 15 21.02 5.96 9.38
CA LEU A 15 20.56 6.22 10.74
C LEU A 15 21.32 5.36 11.74
N SER A 16 21.42 5.85 12.97
CA SER A 16 21.81 5.06 14.14
C SER A 16 20.62 4.31 14.73
N MET A 17 20.89 3.25 15.50
CA MET A 17 19.85 2.52 16.24
C MET A 17 19.12 3.44 17.23
N GLU A 18 19.85 4.35 17.87
CA GLU A 18 19.31 5.33 18.79
C GLU A 18 18.31 6.27 18.09
N GLN A 19 18.64 6.77 16.89
CA GLN A 19 17.73 7.64 16.12
C GLN A 19 16.46 6.92 15.67
N VAL A 20 16.57 5.64 15.26
CA VAL A 20 15.40 4.84 14.89
C VAL A 20 14.51 4.57 16.10
N LEU A 21 15.11 4.22 17.24
CA LEU A 21 14.38 4.02 18.49
C LEU A 21 13.65 5.30 18.91
N GLU A 22 14.34 6.45 18.87
CA GLU A 22 13.74 7.75 19.21
C GLU A 22 12.50 8.04 18.37
N ILE A 23 12.55 7.77 17.06
CA ILE A 23 11.39 7.97 16.18
C ILE A 23 10.24 7.03 16.56
N PHE A 24 10.52 5.76 16.85
CA PHE A 24 9.46 4.83 17.27
C PHE A 24 8.83 5.23 18.59
N ILE A 25 9.62 5.71 19.56
CA ILE A 25 9.08 6.24 20.81
C ILE A 25 8.21 7.47 20.54
N GLU A 26 8.65 8.39 19.70
CA GLU A 26 7.85 9.56 19.34
C GLU A 26 6.54 9.19 18.63
N GLN A 27 6.56 8.21 17.72
CA GLN A 27 5.34 7.70 17.11
C GLN A 27 4.38 7.12 18.15
N LEU A 28 4.89 6.35 19.12
CA LEU A 28 4.08 5.77 20.19
C LEU A 28 3.50 6.85 21.12
N GLU A 29 4.22 7.94 21.36
CA GLU A 29 3.73 9.07 22.15
C GLU A 29 2.67 9.91 21.41
N ILE A 30 2.74 9.98 20.08
CA ILE A 30 1.82 10.76 19.25
C ILE A 30 0.54 10.00 18.94
N ILE A 31 0.58 8.66 18.82
CA ILE A 31 -0.60 7.87 18.43
C ILE A 31 -1.59 7.79 19.60
N PRO A 32 -2.74 8.49 19.54
CA PRO A 32 -3.79 8.31 20.54
C PRO A 32 -4.37 6.90 20.41
N SER A 33 -4.74 6.33 21.55
CA SER A 33 -5.51 5.09 21.57
C SER A 33 -6.89 5.29 20.90
N THR A 34 -7.49 4.20 20.43
CA THR A 34 -8.85 4.21 19.87
C THR A 34 -9.86 4.84 20.82
N ALA A 35 -9.73 4.59 22.13
CA ALA A 35 -10.61 5.16 23.14
C ALA A 35 -10.46 6.69 23.24
N GLU A 36 -9.23 7.20 23.19
CA GLU A 36 -8.92 8.63 23.21
C GLU A 36 -9.46 9.31 21.96
N LEU A 37 -9.24 8.75 20.77
CA LEU A 37 -9.81 9.27 19.52
C LEU A 37 -11.33 9.38 19.57
N ILE A 38 -12.01 8.33 20.05
CA ILE A 38 -13.47 8.32 20.16
C ILE A 38 -13.96 9.38 21.14
N TYR A 39 -13.25 9.56 22.26
CA TYR A 39 -13.59 10.55 23.26
C TYR A 39 -13.39 11.98 22.76
N GLU A 40 -12.21 12.29 22.23
CA GLU A 40 -11.82 13.63 21.80
C GLU A 40 -12.70 14.13 20.64
N PHE A 41 -12.95 13.26 19.66
CA PHE A 41 -13.72 13.61 18.47
C PHE A 41 -15.23 13.33 18.61
N ASN A 42 -15.68 12.90 19.79
CA ASN A 42 -17.08 12.54 20.07
C ASN A 42 -17.68 11.56 19.03
N LEU A 43 -16.90 10.55 18.64
CA LEU A 43 -17.31 9.57 17.60
C LEU A 43 -18.36 8.57 18.11
N LEU A 44 -18.47 8.43 19.43
CA LEU A 44 -19.54 7.69 20.09
C LEU A 44 -20.10 8.52 21.25
N PRO A 45 -21.36 8.29 21.64
CA PRO A 45 -21.90 8.83 22.88
C PRO A 45 -21.03 8.44 24.09
N LYS A 46 -20.78 9.38 25.00
CA LYS A 46 -19.91 9.16 26.17
C LYS A 46 -20.33 7.98 27.05
N ASN A 47 -21.64 7.76 27.19
CA ASN A 47 -22.19 6.62 27.94
C ASN A 47 -21.84 5.28 27.29
N ASP A 48 -21.78 5.23 25.97
CA ASP A 48 -21.46 4.01 25.23
C ASP A 48 -19.96 3.74 25.25
N LEU A 49 -19.13 4.78 25.13
CA LEU A 49 -17.68 4.66 25.37
C LEU A 49 -17.37 4.13 26.77
N LEU A 50 -18.05 4.65 27.81
CA LEU A 50 -17.87 4.18 29.18
C LEU A 50 -18.23 2.69 29.33
N LYS A 51 -19.32 2.23 28.70
CA LYS A 51 -19.70 0.80 28.72
C LYS A 51 -18.62 -0.08 28.08
N ILE A 52 -18.01 0.38 26.99
CA ILE A 52 -16.93 -0.33 26.31
C ILE A 52 -15.73 -0.49 27.26
N LEU A 53 -15.28 0.62 27.87
CA LEU A 53 -14.14 0.61 28.79
C LEU A 53 -14.40 -0.25 30.04
N MET A 54 -15.62 -0.21 30.59
CA MET A 54 -16.00 -1.07 31.70
C MET A 54 -15.94 -2.56 31.30
N LYS A 55 -16.49 -2.92 30.14
CA LYS A 55 -16.44 -4.30 29.63
C LYS A 55 -15.00 -4.75 29.39
N GLN A 56 -14.17 -3.89 28.81
CA GLN A 56 -12.75 -4.12 28.60
C GLN A 56 -12.05 -4.47 29.93
N GLN A 57 -12.31 -3.68 30.97
CA GLN A 57 -11.73 -3.88 32.29
C GLN A 57 -12.23 -5.15 33.00
N PHE A 58 -13.53 -5.44 32.91
CA PHE A 58 -14.11 -6.62 33.56
C PHE A 58 -13.75 -7.94 32.88
N GLU A 59 -13.60 -7.94 31.56
CA GLU A 59 -13.40 -9.17 30.77
C GLU A 59 -11.95 -9.33 30.30
N GLY A 60 -11.08 -8.33 30.51
CA GLY A 60 -9.68 -8.38 30.09
C GLY A 60 -9.49 -8.44 28.58
N LEU A 61 -10.43 -7.89 27.81
CA LEU A 61 -10.41 -7.86 26.35
C LEU A 61 -9.70 -6.60 25.85
N ASP A 62 -9.42 -6.54 24.55
CA ASP A 62 -9.04 -5.29 23.89
C ASP A 62 -10.28 -4.42 23.59
N PHE A 63 -10.05 -3.11 23.41
CA PHE A 63 -11.11 -2.12 23.21
C PHE A 63 -12.05 -2.49 22.04
N HIS A 64 -11.48 -2.92 20.91
CA HIS A 64 -12.23 -3.22 19.70
C HIS A 64 -13.13 -4.44 19.91
N THR A 65 -12.61 -5.51 20.53
CA THR A 65 -13.41 -6.69 20.87
C THR A 65 -14.53 -6.36 21.86
N SER A 66 -14.27 -5.50 22.86
CA SER A 66 -15.30 -5.01 23.78
C SER A 66 -16.37 -4.17 23.08
N ALA A 67 -15.99 -3.29 22.16
CA ALA A 67 -16.91 -2.46 21.39
C ALA A 67 -17.79 -3.30 20.44
N LYS A 68 -17.19 -4.27 19.76
CA LYS A 68 -17.88 -5.16 18.82
C LYS A 68 -18.89 -6.07 19.53
N SER A 69 -18.52 -6.65 20.68
CA SER A 69 -19.41 -7.51 21.46
C SER A 69 -20.60 -6.76 22.07
N LEU A 70 -20.50 -5.43 22.24
CA LEU A 70 -21.61 -4.57 22.63
C LEU A 70 -22.46 -4.08 21.44
N GLY A 71 -22.10 -4.42 20.21
CA GLY A 71 -22.76 -3.92 19.00
C GLY A 71 -22.54 -2.42 18.74
N LEU A 72 -21.55 -1.82 19.41
CA LEU A 72 -21.22 -0.39 19.32
C LEU A 72 -20.13 -0.10 18.29
N TRP A 73 -19.48 -1.14 17.76
CA TRP A 73 -18.51 -1.03 16.68
C TRP A 73 -19.17 -1.36 15.33
N ASN A 74 -19.48 -0.33 14.55
CA ASN A 74 -20.03 -0.46 13.20
C ASN A 74 -19.07 0.16 12.17
N SER A 75 -19.39 0.04 10.88
CA SER A 75 -18.54 0.57 9.79
C SER A 75 -18.36 2.09 9.89
N GLU A 76 -19.41 2.84 10.26
CA GLU A 76 -19.35 4.31 10.36
C GLU A 76 -18.38 4.77 11.45
N VAL A 77 -18.41 4.14 12.63
CA VAL A 77 -17.49 4.41 13.73
C VAL A 77 -16.07 4.00 13.33
N SER A 78 -15.91 2.83 12.71
CA SER A 78 -14.62 2.35 12.23
C SER A 78 -13.98 3.33 11.24
N ASP A 79 -14.74 3.74 10.22
CA ASP A 79 -14.28 4.67 9.19
C ASP A 79 -13.94 6.05 9.79
N SER A 80 -14.74 6.50 10.76
CA SER A 80 -14.51 7.78 11.45
C SER A 80 -13.25 7.76 12.32
N VAL A 81 -13.01 6.66 13.06
CA VAL A 81 -11.79 6.47 13.85
C VAL A 81 -10.57 6.48 12.94
N VAL A 82 -10.60 5.72 11.85
CA VAL A 82 -9.47 5.67 10.92
C VAL A 82 -9.21 7.01 10.26
N LYS A 83 -10.27 7.73 9.87
CA LYS A 83 -10.14 9.10 9.34
C LYS A 83 -9.46 10.03 10.33
N LYS A 84 -9.84 9.98 11.61
CA LYS A 84 -9.23 10.82 12.66
C LYS A 84 -7.81 10.39 13.02
N LEU A 85 -7.54 9.09 13.03
CA LEU A 85 -6.18 8.59 13.21
C LEU A 85 -5.25 9.15 12.12
N LYS A 86 -5.69 9.22 10.86
CA LYS A 86 -4.91 9.83 9.75
C LYS A 86 -4.65 11.33 9.90
N GLU A 87 -5.53 12.06 10.59
CA GLU A 87 -5.32 13.50 10.85
C GLU A 87 -4.24 13.74 11.92
N VAL A 88 -4.01 12.76 12.81
CA VAL A 88 -3.11 12.88 13.96
C VAL A 88 -1.79 12.12 13.76
N TYR A 89 -1.83 11.00 13.04
CA TYR A 89 -0.68 10.13 12.82
C TYR A 89 0.37 10.78 11.92
N LYS A 90 1.61 10.81 12.42
CA LYS A 90 2.78 11.16 11.62
C LYS A 90 3.52 9.90 11.17
N PRO A 91 3.67 9.69 9.85
CA PRO A 91 4.47 8.59 9.32
C PRO A 91 5.94 8.67 9.77
N PHE A 92 6.57 7.50 9.90
CA PHE A 92 8.00 7.37 10.24
C PHE A 92 8.90 8.23 9.35
N THR A 93 8.61 8.25 8.05
CA THR A 93 9.31 9.05 7.04
C THR A 93 9.14 10.56 7.20
N GLU A 94 7.99 11.00 7.72
CA GLU A 94 7.74 12.42 7.99
C GLU A 94 8.54 12.89 9.21
N ILE A 95 8.60 12.08 10.27
CA ILE A 95 9.36 12.39 11.47
C ILE A 95 10.87 12.44 11.16
N LEU A 96 11.36 11.55 10.28
CA LEU A 96 12.74 11.58 9.80
C LEU A 96 13.13 12.91 9.16
N ILE A 97 12.23 13.50 8.37
CA ILE A 97 12.43 14.79 7.71
C ILE A 97 12.33 15.93 8.73
N GLN A 98 11.34 15.89 9.63
CA GLN A 98 11.13 16.91 10.65
C GLN A 98 12.30 17.02 11.63
N LYS A 99 12.93 15.89 11.99
CA LYS A 99 14.14 15.86 12.82
C LYS A 99 15.44 16.13 12.06
N GLU A 100 15.36 16.41 10.76
CA GLU A 100 16.51 16.62 9.88
C GLU A 100 17.49 15.45 9.84
N TYR A 101 17.05 14.24 10.21
CA TYR A 101 17.88 13.03 10.15
C TYR A 101 18.14 12.60 8.72
N LEU A 102 17.17 12.83 7.82
CA LEU A 102 17.31 12.62 6.39
C LEU A 102 16.63 13.75 5.62
N THR A 103 17.23 14.13 4.50
CA THR A 103 16.59 15.01 3.52
C THR A 103 15.60 14.21 2.66
N LEU A 104 14.64 14.91 2.05
CA LEU A 104 13.68 14.30 1.13
C LEU A 104 14.39 13.57 -0.03
N GLU A 105 15.50 14.13 -0.51
CA GLU A 105 16.32 13.55 -1.59
C GLU A 105 16.99 12.23 -1.15
N ASN A 106 17.62 12.23 0.03
CA ASN A 106 18.27 11.05 0.58
C ASN A 106 17.26 9.94 0.89
N LEU A 107 16.09 10.31 1.41
CA LEU A 107 15.02 9.38 1.71
C LEU A 107 14.45 8.75 0.43
N SER A 108 14.21 9.55 -0.61
CA SER A 108 13.72 9.06 -1.90
C SER A 108 14.70 8.07 -2.53
N SER A 109 16.00 8.37 -2.49
CA SER A 109 17.03 7.45 -2.97
C SER A 109 17.11 6.17 -2.15
N ALA A 110 17.01 6.26 -0.82
CA ALA A 110 17.02 5.10 0.07
C ALA A 110 15.84 4.16 -0.19
N ILE A 111 14.65 4.72 -0.43
CA ILE A 111 13.44 3.94 -0.76
C ILE A 111 13.65 3.19 -2.07
N ILE A 112 14.15 3.86 -3.11
CA ILE A 112 14.43 3.23 -4.41
C ILE A 112 15.42 2.08 -4.24
N SER A 113 16.56 2.33 -3.61
CA SER A 113 17.60 1.31 -3.42
C SER A 113 17.15 0.14 -2.53
N PHE A 114 16.32 0.40 -1.51
CA PHE A 114 15.73 -0.66 -0.68
C PHE A 114 14.76 -1.53 -1.49
N THR A 115 13.93 -0.92 -2.34
CA THR A 115 13.03 -1.68 -3.22
C THR A 115 13.79 -2.51 -4.24
N GLU A 116 14.89 -2.00 -4.79
CA GLU A 116 15.74 -2.72 -5.75
C GLU A 116 16.50 -3.91 -5.12
N GLN A 117 17.00 -3.78 -3.89
CA GLN A 117 17.71 -4.88 -3.20
C GLN A 117 16.79 -6.06 -2.88
N ASN A 118 15.54 -5.79 -2.50
CA ASN A 118 14.56 -6.83 -2.25
C ASN A 118 14.14 -7.61 -3.53
N ILE A 119 14.42 -7.07 -4.72
CA ILE A 119 14.15 -7.73 -6.01
C ILE A 119 15.28 -8.71 -6.39
N GLN A 120 16.53 -8.49 -5.96
CA GLN A 120 17.66 -9.34 -6.36
C GLN A 120 17.79 -10.63 -5.53
N GLU A 121 17.29 -10.67 -4.30
CA GLU A 121 17.39 -11.86 -3.43
C GLU A 121 16.38 -12.98 -3.74
N SER A 122 15.44 -12.77 -4.67
CA SER A 122 14.40 -13.77 -5.01
C SER A 122 14.81 -14.88 -5.99
N HIS A 123 16.10 -15.01 -6.36
CA HIS A 123 16.59 -15.97 -7.36
C HIS A 123 17.27 -17.25 -6.84
N THR A 124 17.14 -17.59 -5.56
CA THR A 124 17.53 -18.94 -5.09
C THR A 124 16.31 -19.77 -4.66
N PRO A 125 16.11 -20.99 -5.21
CA PRO A 125 14.99 -21.83 -4.85
C PRO A 125 15.24 -22.40 -3.45
N LYS A 126 14.55 -21.85 -2.45
CA LYS A 126 14.47 -22.43 -1.10
C LYS A 126 13.34 -23.44 -1.01
N PRO A 127 13.48 -24.48 -0.18
CA PRO A 127 12.56 -25.60 -0.14
C PRO A 127 11.19 -25.16 0.34
N VAL A 128 10.17 -25.80 -0.24
CA VAL A 128 8.76 -25.65 0.09
C VAL A 128 8.56 -25.95 1.58
N ILE A 129 8.39 -24.92 2.38
CA ILE A 129 7.73 -24.99 3.68
C ILE A 129 6.45 -24.20 3.51
N GLU A 130 5.31 -24.91 3.53
CA GLU A 130 3.96 -24.36 3.63
C GLU A 130 3.84 -23.57 4.94
N ASN A 131 4.30 -22.33 4.95
CA ASN A 131 3.88 -21.36 5.96
C ASN A 131 2.81 -20.49 5.32
N VAL A 132 1.57 -20.70 5.73
CA VAL A 132 0.37 -19.94 5.37
C VAL A 132 0.70 -18.44 5.34
N HIS A 133 0.72 -17.88 4.13
CA HIS A 133 1.01 -16.47 3.89
C HIS A 133 -0.21 -15.64 4.27
N LYS A 134 -0.27 -15.23 5.53
CA LYS A 134 -1.33 -14.37 6.01
C LYS A 134 -1.04 -12.94 5.55
N ILE A 135 -2.02 -12.31 4.91
CA ILE A 135 -2.03 -10.88 4.64
C ILE A 135 -1.81 -10.13 5.95
N ASN A 136 -0.98 -9.10 5.94
CA ASN A 136 -0.83 -8.23 7.09
C ASN A 136 -2.10 -7.36 7.23
N LYS A 137 -3.03 -7.81 8.07
CA LYS A 137 -4.33 -7.16 8.27
C LYS A 137 -4.22 -5.75 8.84
N GLU A 138 -3.15 -5.47 9.58
CA GLU A 138 -2.93 -4.16 10.21
C GLU A 138 -2.66 -3.06 9.18
N MET A 139 -2.11 -3.42 8.01
CA MET A 139 -1.81 -2.48 6.92
C MET A 139 -2.69 -2.68 5.69
N LEU A 140 -3.59 -3.69 5.72
CA LEU A 140 -4.49 -4.00 4.62
C LEU A 140 -5.39 -2.80 4.30
N PHE A 141 -5.84 -2.07 5.33
CA PHE A 141 -6.70 -0.91 5.14
C PHE A 141 -5.98 0.22 4.38
N GLU A 142 -4.76 0.56 4.78
CA GLU A 142 -3.91 1.59 4.18
C GLU A 142 -3.60 1.24 2.72
N TYR A 143 -3.36 -0.03 2.46
CA TYR A 143 -3.15 -0.56 1.12
C TYR A 143 -4.40 -0.43 0.24
N LEU A 144 -5.57 -0.87 0.75
CA LEU A 144 -6.85 -0.73 0.03
C LEU A 144 -7.18 0.75 -0.26
N ASP A 145 -6.97 1.62 0.72
CA ASP A 145 -7.19 3.07 0.61
C ASP A 145 -6.27 3.75 -0.40
N CYS A 146 -4.97 3.42 -0.36
CA CYS A 146 -3.98 3.91 -1.32
C CYS A 146 -4.41 3.57 -2.76
N PHE A 147 -4.89 2.35 -2.98
CA PHE A 147 -5.37 1.97 -4.30
C PHE A 147 -6.67 2.69 -4.67
N GLU A 148 -7.69 2.65 -3.81
CA GLU A 148 -9.03 3.16 -4.12
C GLU A 148 -9.01 4.68 -4.34
N ASN A 149 -8.31 5.43 -3.50
CA ASN A 149 -8.41 6.89 -3.49
C ASN A 149 -7.28 7.61 -4.24
N ILE A 150 -6.14 6.97 -4.46
CA ILE A 150 -4.99 7.62 -5.11
C ILE A 150 -4.72 7.00 -6.47
N ILE A 151 -4.37 5.71 -6.47
CA ILE A 151 -3.87 5.05 -7.67
C ILE A 151 -4.99 4.86 -8.70
N SER A 152 -6.17 4.40 -8.26
CA SER A 152 -7.30 4.14 -9.16
C SER A 152 -7.78 5.40 -9.87
N VAL A 153 -7.85 6.52 -9.14
CA VAL A 153 -8.28 7.82 -9.67
C VAL A 153 -7.33 8.30 -10.76
N LYS A 154 -6.01 8.21 -10.51
CA LYS A 154 -4.99 8.62 -11.46
C LYS A 154 -4.94 7.73 -12.70
N ILE A 155 -5.02 6.41 -12.53
CA ILE A 155 -5.03 5.47 -13.67
C ILE A 155 -6.30 5.67 -14.52
N ARG A 156 -7.48 5.81 -13.90
CA ARG A 156 -8.73 6.10 -14.61
C ARG A 156 -8.67 7.43 -15.36
N SER A 157 -8.13 8.48 -14.72
CA SER A 157 -7.93 9.78 -15.36
C SER A 157 -7.04 9.66 -16.60
N PHE A 158 -5.91 8.96 -16.50
CA PHE A 158 -5.02 8.73 -17.63
C PHE A 158 -5.70 7.95 -18.77
N ILE A 159 -6.42 6.87 -18.47
CA ILE A 159 -7.15 6.10 -19.48
C ILE A 159 -8.22 6.96 -20.16
N ALA A 160 -8.93 7.81 -19.40
CA ALA A 160 -9.93 8.73 -19.92
C ALA A 160 -9.31 9.79 -20.86
N LYS A 161 -8.19 10.40 -20.44
CA LYS A 161 -7.45 11.36 -21.27
C LYS A 161 -7.01 10.76 -22.61
N ILE A 162 -6.55 9.50 -22.63
CA ILE A 162 -6.23 8.81 -23.89
C ILE A 162 -7.50 8.57 -24.72
N LYS A 163 -8.59 8.09 -24.12
CA LYS A 163 -9.87 7.86 -24.83
C LYS A 163 -10.42 9.14 -25.46
N ASN A 164 -10.27 10.27 -24.78
CA ASN A 164 -10.72 11.58 -25.24
C ASN A 164 -9.71 12.28 -26.17
N SER A 165 -8.58 11.64 -26.50
CA SER A 165 -7.50 12.23 -27.32
C SER A 165 -6.92 13.53 -26.73
N GLU A 166 -6.96 13.68 -25.40
CA GLU A 166 -6.37 14.80 -24.65
C GLU A 166 -4.85 14.64 -24.45
N ILE A 167 -4.35 13.42 -24.65
CA ILE A 167 -2.92 13.09 -24.61
C ILE A 167 -2.38 13.04 -26.04
N THR A 168 -1.47 13.97 -26.33
CA THR A 168 -0.68 14.01 -27.57
C THR A 168 0.56 13.14 -27.43
N GLN A 169 1.18 12.79 -28.55
CA GLN A 169 2.43 12.01 -28.53
C GLN A 169 3.55 12.73 -27.75
N ASP A 170 3.58 14.07 -27.79
CA ASP A 170 4.57 14.90 -27.10
C ASP A 170 4.37 14.93 -25.58
N ASN A 171 3.13 14.84 -25.09
CA ASN A 171 2.84 14.87 -23.65
C ASN A 171 2.67 13.47 -23.03
N PHE A 172 2.50 12.43 -23.86
CA PHE A 172 2.34 11.04 -23.41
C PHE A 172 3.49 10.57 -22.52
N MET A 173 4.74 10.93 -22.87
CA MET A 173 5.91 10.49 -22.11
C MET A 173 5.98 11.07 -20.69
N ASN A 174 5.36 12.22 -20.45
CA ASN A 174 5.27 12.79 -19.11
C ASN A 174 4.14 12.13 -18.32
N GLU A 175 2.99 11.91 -18.95
CA GLU A 175 1.84 11.25 -18.33
C GLU A 175 2.16 9.78 -17.98
N ILE A 176 2.85 9.04 -18.86
CA ILE A 176 3.21 7.65 -18.61
C ILE A 176 4.23 7.50 -17.47
N LYS A 177 5.14 8.47 -17.29
CA LYS A 177 6.05 8.52 -16.14
C LYS A 177 5.30 8.69 -14.82
N ASN A 178 4.27 9.54 -14.81
CA ASN A 178 3.41 9.69 -13.65
C ASN A 178 2.66 8.39 -13.34
N ILE A 179 2.17 7.69 -14.38
CA ILE A 179 1.55 6.38 -14.18
C ILE A 179 2.54 5.33 -13.66
N LYS A 180 3.78 5.34 -14.15
CA LYS A 180 4.84 4.47 -13.62
C LYS A 180 5.02 4.69 -12.12
N SER A 181 5.07 5.93 -11.65
CA SER A 181 5.22 6.21 -10.21
C SER A 181 4.05 5.68 -9.38
N GLU A 182 2.83 5.66 -9.91
CA GLU A 182 1.69 5.07 -9.21
C GLU A 182 1.82 3.54 -9.10
N PHE A 183 2.28 2.85 -10.14
CA PHE A 183 2.53 1.41 -10.06
C PHE A 183 3.71 1.07 -9.13
N ILE A 184 4.75 1.91 -9.06
CA ILE A 184 5.82 1.74 -8.07
C ILE A 184 5.28 1.93 -6.65
N ALA A 185 4.43 2.93 -6.41
CA ALA A 185 3.79 3.14 -5.13
C ALA A 185 2.89 1.94 -4.75
N LEU A 186 2.14 1.41 -5.72
CA LEU A 186 1.30 0.23 -5.53
C LEU A 186 2.12 -1.03 -5.21
N GLN A 187 3.26 -1.22 -5.88
CA GLN A 187 4.18 -2.32 -5.62
C GLN A 187 4.68 -2.25 -4.17
N ALA A 188 5.15 -1.08 -3.73
CA ALA A 188 5.62 -0.89 -2.36
C ALA A 188 4.53 -1.20 -1.34
N ALA A 189 3.32 -0.63 -1.54
CA ALA A 189 2.18 -0.85 -0.67
C ALA A 189 1.75 -2.34 -0.63
N ALA A 190 1.77 -3.03 -1.78
CA ALA A 190 1.46 -4.45 -1.87
C ALA A 190 2.46 -5.32 -1.10
N ASN A 191 3.75 -4.97 -1.14
CA ASN A 191 4.79 -5.69 -0.42
C ASN A 191 4.58 -5.60 1.10
N PHE A 192 4.23 -4.41 1.61
CA PHE A 192 3.94 -4.18 3.03
C PHE A 192 2.79 -5.05 3.59
N VAL A 193 1.81 -5.38 2.76
CA VAL A 193 0.67 -6.23 3.15
C VAL A 193 0.80 -7.69 2.72
N ASN A 194 1.92 -8.05 2.09
CA ASN A 194 2.17 -9.35 1.48
C ASN A 194 1.13 -9.73 0.39
N ALA A 195 0.63 -8.73 -0.36
CA ALA A 195 -0.30 -8.87 -1.47
C ALA A 195 0.43 -9.21 -2.78
N LYS A 196 0.90 -10.45 -2.90
CA LYS A 196 1.84 -10.87 -3.96
C LYS A 196 1.34 -10.65 -5.38
N TYR A 197 0.05 -10.81 -5.64
CA TYR A 197 -0.48 -10.63 -7.00
C TYR A 197 -0.47 -9.17 -7.44
N SER A 198 -0.81 -8.26 -6.53
CA SER A 198 -0.70 -6.82 -6.81
C SER A 198 0.74 -6.39 -6.99
N GLU A 199 1.66 -6.93 -6.19
CA GLU A 199 3.08 -6.69 -6.36
C GLU A 199 3.55 -7.13 -7.75
N LYS A 200 3.24 -8.37 -8.16
CA LYS A 200 3.60 -8.92 -9.46
C LYS A 200 3.05 -8.11 -10.64
N ILE A 201 1.76 -7.76 -10.60
CA ILE A 201 1.14 -6.94 -11.66
C ILE A 201 1.83 -5.57 -11.74
N SER A 202 2.11 -4.95 -10.59
CA SER A 202 2.75 -3.64 -10.52
C SER A 202 4.16 -3.65 -11.08
N ILE A 203 4.95 -4.69 -10.79
CA ILE A 203 6.29 -4.90 -11.36
C ILE A 203 6.21 -5.04 -12.88
N LEU A 204 5.33 -5.92 -13.37
CA LEU A 204 5.19 -6.19 -14.80
C LEU A 204 4.88 -4.91 -15.59
N VAL A 205 3.91 -4.12 -15.11
CA VAL A 205 3.52 -2.87 -15.77
C VAL A 205 4.61 -1.81 -15.66
N SER A 206 5.26 -1.68 -14.51
CA SER A 206 6.35 -0.71 -14.31
C SER A 206 7.54 -0.99 -15.24
N ASN A 207 7.90 -2.26 -15.40
CA ASN A 207 8.96 -2.69 -16.32
C ASN A 207 8.59 -2.44 -17.78
N TYR A 208 7.34 -2.74 -18.16
CA TYR A 208 6.84 -2.43 -19.50
C TYR A 208 6.90 -0.93 -19.81
N ILE A 209 6.48 -0.09 -18.85
CA ILE A 209 6.56 1.38 -19.00
C ILE A 209 8.02 1.84 -19.09
N GLU A 210 8.93 1.27 -18.31
CA GLU A 210 10.36 1.60 -18.39
C GLU A 210 10.98 1.26 -19.75
N ASN A 211 10.56 0.14 -20.34
CA ASN A 211 10.95 -0.23 -21.69
C ASN A 211 10.43 0.79 -22.73
N ILE A 212 9.20 1.28 -22.59
CA ILE A 212 8.69 2.36 -23.45
C ILE A 212 9.52 3.64 -23.28
N ILE A 213 9.81 4.02 -22.04
CA ILE A 213 10.56 5.26 -21.74
C ILE A 213 11.97 5.21 -22.33
N SER A 214 12.62 4.05 -22.26
CA SER A 214 13.97 3.85 -22.79
C SER A 214 14.03 3.75 -24.32
N LEU A 215 13.00 3.20 -24.97
CA LEU A 215 12.96 3.03 -26.43
C LEU A 215 12.63 4.32 -27.22
N LYS A 216 12.23 5.40 -26.54
CA LYS A 216 11.99 6.79 -27.00
C LYS A 216 11.09 7.04 -28.23
N ASN A 217 10.99 6.15 -29.24
CA ASN A 217 10.31 6.44 -30.52
C ASN A 217 9.47 5.28 -31.11
N GLU A 218 9.53 4.05 -30.59
CA GLU A 218 8.67 2.93 -31.04
C GLU A 218 7.74 2.49 -29.91
N PHE A 219 6.65 3.25 -29.69
CA PHE A 219 5.59 2.82 -28.79
C PHE A 219 4.22 3.13 -29.37
N ASN A 220 3.24 2.29 -29.05
CA ASN A 220 1.86 2.44 -29.49
C ASN A 220 1.01 2.85 -28.30
N ILE A 221 0.56 4.11 -28.28
CA ILE A 221 -0.27 4.70 -27.21
C ILE A 221 -1.49 3.84 -26.91
N ASN A 222 -2.17 3.33 -27.94
CA ASN A 222 -3.37 2.50 -27.76
C ASN A 222 -3.04 1.15 -27.13
N LYS A 223 -1.90 0.55 -27.50
CA LYS A 223 -1.44 -0.72 -26.93
C LYS A 223 -1.00 -0.55 -25.48
N THR A 224 -0.28 0.53 -25.16
CA THR A 224 0.10 0.87 -23.78
C THR A 224 -1.12 1.12 -22.91
N LYS A 225 -2.12 1.85 -23.42
CA LYS A 225 -3.41 2.04 -22.76
C LYS A 225 -4.08 0.69 -22.48
N GLU A 226 -4.12 -0.22 -23.45
CA GLU A 226 -4.75 -1.53 -23.27
C GLU A 226 -4.07 -2.36 -22.18
N ILE A 227 -2.72 -2.37 -22.12
CA ILE A 227 -1.96 -3.04 -21.07
C ILE A 227 -2.29 -2.46 -19.69
N ILE A 228 -2.30 -1.13 -19.57
CA ILE A 228 -2.61 -0.45 -18.31
C ILE A 228 -4.05 -0.70 -17.88
N GLU A 229 -5.01 -0.66 -18.81
CA GLU A 229 -6.43 -0.91 -18.55
C GLU A 229 -6.66 -2.37 -18.10
N ARG A 230 -6.01 -3.35 -18.74
CA ARG A 230 -6.06 -4.76 -18.32
C ARG A 230 -5.45 -4.96 -16.94
N ALA A 231 -4.27 -4.40 -16.68
CA ALA A 231 -3.63 -4.47 -15.37
C ALA A 231 -4.50 -3.83 -14.28
N PHE A 232 -5.07 -2.66 -14.57
CA PHE A 232 -5.95 -1.95 -13.66
C PHE A 232 -7.20 -2.76 -13.31
N ASN A 233 -7.91 -3.31 -14.30
CA ASN A 233 -9.08 -4.14 -14.06
C ASN A 233 -8.75 -5.40 -13.23
N SER A 234 -7.57 -5.98 -13.47
CA SER A 234 -7.05 -7.13 -12.72
C SER A 234 -6.83 -6.77 -11.25
N LEU A 235 -6.22 -5.61 -11.00
CA LEU A 235 -6.02 -5.07 -9.66
C LEU A 235 -7.37 -4.75 -9.00
N GLU A 236 -8.30 -4.08 -9.67
CA GLU A 236 -9.63 -3.81 -9.09
C GLU A 236 -10.33 -5.09 -8.66
N GLY A 237 -10.33 -6.13 -9.49
CA GLY A 237 -10.90 -7.43 -9.14
C GLY A 237 -10.22 -8.09 -7.92
N TYR A 238 -8.91 -7.95 -7.82
CA TYR A 238 -8.13 -8.43 -6.68
C TYR A 238 -8.44 -7.64 -5.39
N PHE A 239 -8.44 -6.31 -5.46
CA PHE A 239 -8.75 -5.42 -4.33
C PHE A 239 -10.17 -5.60 -3.79
N GLN A 240 -11.17 -5.74 -4.67
CA GLN A 240 -12.54 -6.07 -4.27
C GLN A 240 -12.61 -7.42 -3.55
N SER A 241 -11.79 -8.38 -3.97
CA SER A 241 -11.74 -9.70 -3.33
C SER A 241 -11.08 -9.64 -1.95
N LEU A 242 -10.04 -8.82 -1.79
CA LEU A 242 -9.40 -8.55 -0.50
C LEU A 242 -10.35 -7.87 0.51
N LYS A 243 -11.16 -6.93 0.03
CA LYS A 243 -12.18 -6.22 0.83
C LYS A 243 -13.27 -7.14 1.39
N LEU A 244 -13.58 -8.24 0.69
CA LEU A 244 -14.67 -9.16 1.06
C LEU A 244 -14.21 -10.34 1.93
N ASN A 245 -13.00 -10.87 1.73
CA ASN A 245 -12.62 -12.17 2.30
C ASN A 245 -11.40 -12.12 3.25
N GLU A 246 -10.65 -11.01 3.31
CA GLU A 246 -9.43 -10.85 4.14
C GLU A 246 -8.37 -11.98 3.98
N THR A 247 -8.49 -12.85 2.98
CA THR A 247 -7.60 -13.99 2.71
C THR A 247 -7.43 -14.20 1.19
N GLU A 248 -6.23 -14.63 0.77
CA GLU A 248 -5.93 -14.96 -0.63
C GLU A 248 -6.54 -16.31 -1.09
N GLU A 249 -7.03 -17.15 -0.16
CA GLU A 249 -7.22 -18.59 -0.35
C GLU A 249 -8.24 -19.00 -1.44
N LEU A 250 -9.29 -18.20 -1.68
CA LEU A 250 -10.35 -18.58 -2.63
C LEU A 250 -10.17 -17.99 -4.05
N LYS A 251 -9.24 -17.06 -4.26
CA LYS A 251 -9.07 -16.34 -5.55
C LYS A 251 -7.63 -16.12 -6.01
N GLY A 252 -6.62 -16.61 -5.28
CA GLY A 252 -5.24 -16.68 -5.77
C GLY A 252 -5.14 -17.37 -7.14
N LEU A 253 -5.95 -18.41 -7.39
CA LEU A 253 -6.00 -19.10 -8.69
C LEU A 253 -6.47 -18.21 -9.84
N ASN A 254 -7.55 -17.44 -9.65
CA ASN A 254 -8.07 -16.52 -10.68
C ASN A 254 -7.13 -15.33 -10.89
N SER A 255 -6.54 -14.80 -9.82
CA SER A 255 -5.58 -13.69 -9.89
C SER A 255 -4.28 -14.13 -10.56
N GLN A 256 -3.88 -15.39 -10.40
CA GLN A 256 -2.74 -15.98 -11.09
C GLN A 256 -3.01 -16.20 -12.57
N ILE A 257 -4.17 -16.74 -12.95
CA ILE A 257 -4.56 -16.89 -14.36
C ILE A 257 -4.54 -15.54 -15.06
N VAL A 258 -5.15 -14.52 -14.45
CA VAL A 258 -5.18 -13.15 -14.99
C VAL A 258 -3.78 -12.53 -15.07
N TYR A 259 -2.90 -12.81 -14.10
CA TYR A 259 -1.51 -12.37 -14.17
C TYR A 259 -0.75 -13.03 -15.33
N GLU A 260 -0.86 -14.35 -15.51
CA GLU A 260 -0.19 -15.05 -16.61
C GLU A 260 -0.72 -14.60 -17.97
N GLU A 261 -2.03 -14.34 -18.11
CA GLU A 261 -2.62 -13.76 -19.33
C GLU A 261 -2.09 -12.35 -19.62
N LEU A 262 -1.95 -11.51 -18.60
CA LEU A 262 -1.37 -10.17 -18.74
C LEU A 262 0.11 -10.24 -19.13
N LYS A 263 0.87 -11.15 -18.51
CA LYS A 263 2.28 -11.38 -18.80
C LYS A 263 2.48 -11.84 -20.24
N ASP A 264 1.74 -12.85 -20.68
CA ASP A 264 1.74 -13.34 -22.07
C ASP A 264 1.41 -12.24 -23.08
N PHE A 265 0.48 -11.35 -22.72
CA PHE A 265 0.11 -10.23 -23.57
C PHE A 265 1.24 -9.19 -23.66
N VAL A 266 1.87 -8.85 -22.53
CA VAL A 266 3.00 -7.91 -22.46
C VAL A 266 4.23 -8.46 -23.21
N GLU A 267 4.55 -9.74 -23.07
CA GLU A 267 5.70 -10.37 -23.74
C GLU A 267 5.54 -10.48 -25.26
N LYS A 268 4.31 -10.44 -25.78
CA LYS A 268 4.00 -10.40 -27.22
C LYS A 268 4.01 -8.97 -27.79
N CYS A 269 4.37 -7.97 -26.98
CA CYS A 269 4.39 -6.56 -27.38
C CYS A 269 5.78 -6.02 -27.63
#